data_AF-A0AAU2TFC2-F1
#
_entry.id   AF-A0AAU2TFC2-F1
#
_cell.length_a   1.000
_cell.length_b   1.000
_cell.length_c   1.000
_cell.angle_alpha   90.00
_cell.angle_beta   90.00
_cell.angle_gamma   90.00
#
_symmetry.space_group_name_H-M   'P 1'
#
loop_
_entity.id
_entity.type
_entity.pdbx_description
1 polymer ?
#
loop_
_entity_poly.entity_id
_entity_poly.type
_entity_poly.pdbx_seq_one_letter_code
_entity_poly.pdbx_strand_id
1 'polypeptide(L)'
;MAVLVTDVGNGQISFTTESVRGDDANEALADLLMGPGGAGGAAVLLPSLVAVVVRRGIDVMWMAQPPIHVSPTGSDEVEIAVAGATEEDQVTAFSAADARAFLDQLRAEYGPR
;
A
#
# COMPACT_ATOMS: atom_id res chain seq x y z
N MET A 1 0.18 -7.39 -6.49
CA MET A 1 -1.03 -6.62 -6.10
C MET A 1 -0.69 -5.65 -4.97
N ALA A 2 -1.48 -4.60 -4.81
CA ALA A 2 -1.35 -3.66 -3.70
C ALA A 2 -2.66 -3.56 -2.92
N VAL A 3 -2.57 -3.25 -1.63
CA VAL A 3 -3.71 -2.99 -0.75
C VAL A 3 -3.46 -1.65 -0.05
N LEU A 4 -4.32 -0.69 -0.32
CA LEU A 4 -4.39 0.57 0.41
C LEU A 4 -5.13 0.33 1.72
N VAL A 5 -4.48 0.64 2.83
CA VAL A 5 -5.04 0.55 4.17
C VAL A 5 -5.40 1.96 4.61
N THR A 6 -6.67 2.21 4.90
CA THR A 6 -7.16 3.54 5.29
C THR A 6 -7.94 3.50 6.59
N ASP A 7 -7.76 4.52 7.44
CA ASP A 7 -8.60 4.75 8.61
C ASP A 7 -9.81 5.59 8.19
N VAL A 8 -11.01 5.03 8.32
CA VAL A 8 -12.28 5.71 7.99
C VAL A 8 -12.91 6.40 9.20
N GLY A 9 -12.21 6.44 10.34
CA GLY A 9 -12.60 7.08 11.58
C GLY A 9 -12.96 6.08 12.68
N ASN A 10 -12.86 6.53 13.94
CA ASN A 10 -13.10 5.71 15.13
C ASN A 10 -12.24 4.43 15.22
N GLY A 11 -11.06 4.43 14.57
CA GLY A 11 -10.17 3.27 14.50
C GLY A 11 -10.67 2.17 13.57
N GLN A 12 -11.65 2.45 12.71
CA GLN A 12 -12.15 1.49 11.72
C GLN A 12 -11.28 1.53 10.47
N ILE A 13 -10.79 0.36 10.05
CA ILE A 13 -9.95 0.22 8.87
C ILE A 13 -10.76 -0.21 7.65
N SER A 14 -10.46 0.39 6.50
CA SER A 14 -10.96 -0.01 5.19
C SER A 14 -9.80 -0.38 4.27
N PHE A 15 -10.05 -1.37 3.41
CA PHE A 15 -9.08 -1.88 2.45
C PHE A 15 -9.56 -1.63 1.02
N THR A 16 -8.68 -1.11 0.18
CA THR A 16 -8.89 -1.02 -1.27
C THR A 16 -7.78 -1.79 -1.96
N THR A 17 -8.13 -2.75 -2.82
CA THR A 17 -7.16 -3.60 -3.51
C THR A 17 -6.97 -3.14 -4.96
N GLU A 18 -5.72 -3.10 -5.40
CA GLU A 18 -5.34 -2.65 -6.74
C GLU A 18 -4.44 -3.68 -7.43
N SER A 19 -4.67 -3.82 -8.74
CA SER A 19 -3.83 -4.64 -9.61
C SER A 19 -2.69 -3.80 -10.15
N VAL A 20 -1.48 -4.09 -9.66
CA VAL A 20 -0.25 -3.37 -9.98
C VAL A 20 0.75 -4.28 -10.66
N ARG A 21 1.61 -3.70 -11.48
CA ARG A 21 2.72 -4.34 -12.20
C ARG A 21 4.04 -4.09 -11.47
N GLY A 22 4.97 -5.02 -11.57
CA GLY A 22 6.29 -4.91 -10.98
C GLY A 22 6.82 -6.27 -10.55
N ASP A 23 8.14 -6.45 -10.65
CA ASP A 23 8.79 -7.69 -10.28
C ASP A 23 9.12 -7.76 -8.78
N ASP A 24 9.13 -6.61 -8.11
CA ASP A 24 9.30 -6.45 -6.67
C ASP A 24 8.33 -5.44 -6.04
N ALA A 25 8.41 -5.29 -4.71
CA ALA A 25 7.51 -4.44 -3.96
C ALA A 25 7.63 -2.94 -4.28
N ASN A 26 8.83 -2.45 -4.61
CA ASN A 26 9.07 -1.06 -4.95
C ASN A 26 8.58 -0.74 -6.36
N GLU A 27 8.81 -1.63 -7.33
CA GLU A 27 8.27 -1.46 -8.68
C GLU A 27 6.75 -1.50 -8.69
N ALA A 28 6.15 -2.42 -7.93
CA ALA A 28 4.71 -2.49 -7.73
C ALA A 28 4.14 -1.25 -7.03
N LEU A 29 4.86 -0.70 -6.05
CA LEU A 29 4.51 0.58 -5.44
C LEU A 29 4.65 1.72 -6.45
N ALA A 30 5.70 1.75 -7.28
CA ALA A 30 5.88 2.77 -8.32
C ALA A 30 4.75 2.73 -9.36
N ASP A 31 4.30 1.54 -9.79
CA ASP A 31 3.16 1.38 -10.69
C ASP A 31 1.84 1.83 -10.04
N LEU A 32 1.64 1.59 -8.74
CA LEU A 32 0.50 2.17 -8.00
C LEU A 32 0.53 3.71 -8.00
N LEU A 33 1.71 4.28 -7.80
CA LEU A 33 1.90 5.72 -7.60
C LEU A 33 1.91 6.52 -8.90
N MET A 34 2.48 5.97 -9.96
CA MET A 34 2.73 6.67 -11.23
C MET A 34 1.95 6.06 -12.39
N GLY A 35 1.48 4.82 -12.24
CA GLY A 35 0.79 4.08 -13.28
C GLY A 35 -0.71 4.36 -13.37
N PRO A 36 -1.34 3.93 -14.48
CA PRO A 36 -2.77 4.13 -14.71
C PRO A 36 -3.67 3.31 -13.75
N GLY A 37 -3.11 2.31 -13.04
CA GLY A 37 -3.82 1.40 -12.15
C GLY A 37 -3.99 1.88 -10.70
N GLY A 38 -3.60 3.11 -10.36
CA GLY A 38 -3.63 3.60 -8.96
C GLY A 38 -3.97 5.09 -8.80
N ALA A 39 -4.76 5.65 -9.71
CA ALA A 39 -5.21 7.05 -9.68
C ALA A 39 -4.06 8.10 -9.62
N GLY A 40 -2.85 7.75 -10.10
CA GLY A 40 -1.69 8.66 -10.11
C GLY A 40 -1.20 9.04 -8.72
N GLY A 41 -1.32 8.12 -7.74
CA GLY A 41 -0.86 8.34 -6.37
C GLY A 41 -1.78 9.23 -5.54
N ALA A 42 -2.96 9.61 -6.05
CA ALA A 42 -3.90 10.43 -5.29
C ALA A 42 -4.33 9.75 -3.97
N ALA A 43 -4.49 8.42 -3.98
CA ALA A 43 -4.88 7.66 -2.81
C ALA A 43 -3.84 7.70 -1.68
N VAL A 44 -2.54 7.82 -1.99
CA VAL A 44 -1.48 7.87 -0.96
C VAL A 44 -1.32 9.25 -0.32
N LEU A 45 -1.87 10.28 -0.97
CA LEU A 45 -1.92 11.64 -0.44
C LEU A 45 -3.09 11.86 0.52
N LEU A 46 -3.99 10.88 0.66
CA LEU A 46 -5.10 10.97 1.60
C LEU A 46 -4.57 11.02 3.04
N PRO A 47 -5.07 11.93 3.89
CA PRO A 47 -4.73 11.95 5.32
C PRO A 47 -5.11 10.65 6.04
N SER A 48 -6.15 9.97 5.54
CA SER A 48 -6.63 8.69 6.06
C SER A 48 -5.76 7.50 5.65
N LEU A 49 -4.76 7.66 4.77
CA LEU A 49 -3.87 6.56 4.43
C LEU A 49 -3.04 6.18 5.66
N VAL A 50 -3.09 4.90 6.00
CA VAL A 50 -2.33 4.28 7.08
C VAL A 50 -1.09 3.59 6.52
N ALA A 51 -1.26 2.74 5.51
CA ALA A 51 -0.18 1.97 4.90
C ALA A 51 -0.55 1.52 3.48
N VAL A 52 0.46 1.07 2.74
CA VAL A 52 0.32 0.33 1.49
C VAL A 52 0.97 -1.03 1.67
N VAL A 53 0.20 -2.10 1.50
CA VAL A 53 0.73 -3.47 1.54
C VAL A 53 0.84 -4.00 0.12
N VAL A 54 2.04 -4.42 -0.27
CA VAL A 54 2.31 -5.00 -1.58
C VAL A 54 2.57 -6.49 -1.41
N ARG A 55 1.94 -7.31 -2.26
CA ARG A 55 2.15 -8.75 -2.34
C ARG A 55 2.54 -9.12 -3.78
N ARG A 56 3.46 -10.07 -3.94
CA ARG A 56 3.79 -10.61 -5.25
C ARG A 56 2.61 -11.39 -5.85
N GLY A 57 2.36 -11.17 -7.14
CA GLY A 57 1.25 -11.82 -7.85
C GLY A 57 -0.13 -11.24 -7.54
N ILE A 58 -1.17 -11.86 -8.12
CA ILE A 58 -2.58 -11.54 -7.90
C ILE A 58 -3.24 -12.74 -7.23
N ASP A 59 -3.95 -12.51 -6.14
CA ASP A 59 -4.76 -13.51 -5.46
C ASP A 59 -6.18 -12.95 -5.26
N VAL A 60 -7.17 -13.65 -5.81
CA VAL A 60 -8.57 -13.20 -5.83
C VAL A 60 -9.17 -13.19 -4.42
N MET A 61 -8.77 -14.11 -3.54
CA MET A 61 -9.25 -14.11 -2.16
C MET A 61 -8.69 -12.92 -1.40
N TRP A 62 -7.41 -12.59 -1.61
CA TRP A 62 -6.82 -11.37 -1.07
C TRP A 62 -7.45 -10.10 -1.62
N MET A 63 -7.82 -10.08 -2.91
CA MET A 63 -8.49 -8.92 -3.48
C MET A 63 -9.87 -8.68 -2.85
N ALA A 64 -10.58 -9.75 -2.50
CA ALA A 64 -11.90 -9.67 -1.87
C ALA A 64 -11.81 -9.38 -0.37
N GLN A 65 -10.88 -10.02 0.34
CA GLN A 65 -10.70 -9.90 1.77
C GLN A 65 -9.21 -10.06 2.13
N PRO A 66 -8.44 -8.95 2.13
CA PRO A 66 -7.03 -9.00 2.52
C PRO A 66 -6.89 -9.49 3.96
N PRO A 67 -6.02 -10.49 4.24
CA PRO A 67 -5.79 -10.98 5.60
C PRO A 67 -4.84 -10.05 6.38
N ILE A 68 -5.14 -8.74 6.36
CA ILE A 68 -4.31 -7.69 6.96
C ILE A 68 -4.91 -7.29 8.30
N HIS A 69 -4.07 -7.29 9.33
CA HIS A 69 -4.37 -6.80 10.67
C HIS A 69 -3.58 -5.53 10.93
N VAL A 70 -4.28 -4.53 11.46
CA VAL A 70 -3.71 -3.25 11.85
C VAL A 70 -3.89 -3.10 13.35
N SER A 71 -2.80 -2.91 14.09
CA SER A 71 -2.83 -2.70 15.53
C SER A 71 -2.18 -1.37 15.89
N PRO A 72 -2.82 -0.48 16.67
CA PRO A 72 -2.18 0.75 17.11
C PRO A 72 -1.06 0.44 18.10
N THR A 73 0.11 1.07 17.94
CA THR A 73 1.26 0.89 18.85
C THR A 73 1.34 1.97 19.94
N GLY A 74 0.42 2.93 19.94
CA GLY A 74 0.27 3.95 20.98
C GLY A 74 0.98 5.29 20.72
N SER A 75 1.74 5.41 19.63
CA SER A 75 2.50 6.61 19.26
C SER A 75 2.15 7.14 17.86
N ASP A 76 0.87 7.12 17.47
CA ASP A 76 0.37 7.34 16.09
C ASP A 76 0.97 6.39 15.03
N GLU A 77 1.78 5.44 15.47
CA GLU A 77 2.28 4.33 14.67
C GLU A 77 1.29 3.17 14.72
N VAL A 78 1.22 2.47 13.59
CA VAL A 78 0.47 1.24 13.45
C VAL A 78 1.41 0.10 13.13
N GLU A 79 1.12 -1.07 13.70
CA GLU A 79 1.72 -2.32 13.31
C GLU A 79 0.83 -2.99 12.27
N ILE A 80 1.43 -3.36 11.14
CA ILE A 80 0.76 -4.10 10.06
C ILE A 80 1.23 -5.55 10.11
N ALA A 81 0.31 -6.46 10.41
CA ALA A 81 0.55 -7.89 10.36
C ALA A 81 -0.29 -8.52 9.26
N VAL A 82 0.23 -9.53 8.57
CA VAL A 82 -0.49 -10.21 7.49
C VAL A 82 -0.62 -11.69 7.82
N ALA A 83 -1.84 -12.12 8.10
CA ALA A 83 -2.11 -13.47 8.58
C ALA A 83 -1.93 -14.50 7.46
N GLY A 84 -1.19 -15.59 7.78
CA GLY A 84 -1.00 -16.70 6.84
C GLY A 84 -0.07 -16.39 5.67
N ALA A 85 0.56 -15.22 5.62
CA ALA A 85 1.58 -14.91 4.63
C ALA A 85 2.83 -15.76 4.89
N THR A 86 3.31 -16.41 3.85
CA THR A 86 4.57 -17.15 3.82
C THR A 86 5.68 -16.28 3.24
N GLU A 87 6.95 -16.69 3.40
CA GLU A 87 8.06 -16.00 2.71
C GLU A 87 7.88 -15.98 1.18
N GLU A 88 7.20 -16.99 0.62
CA GLU A 88 6.91 -17.06 -0.82
C GLU A 88 5.94 -15.97 -1.30
N ASP A 89 5.06 -15.48 -0.43
CA ASP A 89 4.10 -14.41 -0.74
C ASP A 89 4.78 -13.05 -0.96
N GLN A 90 6.04 -12.89 -0.51
CA GLN A 90 6.87 -11.68 -0.64
C GLN A 90 6.06 -10.41 -0.33
N VAL A 91 5.51 -10.37 0.88
CA VAL A 91 4.66 -9.27 1.35
C VAL A 91 5.51 -8.18 1.96
N THR A 92 5.33 -6.94 1.50
CA THR A 92 6.01 -5.75 2.03
C THR A 92 4.97 -4.71 2.41
N ALA A 93 5.08 -4.17 3.62
CA ALA A 93 4.25 -3.05 4.07
C ALA A 93 5.07 -1.77 4.03
N PHE A 94 4.53 -0.74 3.38
CA PHE A 94 5.06 0.61 3.38
C PHE A 94 4.19 1.48 4.27
N SER A 95 4.82 2.26 5.16
CA SER A 95 4.05 3.26 5.90
C SER A 95 3.52 4.33 4.95
N ALA A 96 2.49 5.07 5.38
CA ALA A 96 2.03 6.23 4.61
C ALA A 96 3.15 7.26 4.39
N ALA A 97 4.09 7.40 5.34
CA ALA A 97 5.24 8.28 5.20
C ALA A 97 6.21 7.78 4.11
N ASP A 98 6.53 6.48 4.10
CA ASP A 98 7.43 5.89 3.09
C ASP A 98 6.83 6.00 1.68
N ALA A 99 5.54 5.69 1.54
CA ALA A 99 4.85 5.78 0.26
C ALA A 99 4.82 7.23 -0.28
N ARG A 100 4.65 8.22 0.59
CA ARG A 100 4.69 9.65 0.22
C ARG A 100 6.10 10.10 -0.14
N ALA A 101 7.10 9.72 0.66
CA ALA A 101 8.50 10.04 0.36
C ALA A 101 8.94 9.42 -0.97
N PHE A 102 8.52 8.19 -1.24
CA PHE A 102 8.81 7.52 -2.51
C PHE A 102 8.08 8.18 -3.69
N LEU A 103 6.83 8.61 -3.52
CA LEU A 103 6.12 9.39 -4.54
C LEU A 103 6.86 10.71 -4.85
N ASP A 104 7.33 11.42 -3.83
CA ASP A 104 8.09 12.66 -4.02
C ASP A 104 9.40 12.41 -4.78
N GLN A 105 10.10 11.30 -4.49
CA GLN A 105 11.29 10.88 -5.23
C GLN A 105 10.97 10.59 -6.70
N LEU A 106 9.92 9.81 -6.97
CA LEU A 106 9.50 9.47 -8.34
C LEU A 106 9.11 10.72 -9.14
N ARG A 107 8.44 11.70 -8.50
CA ARG A 107 8.09 12.98 -9.13
C ARG A 107 9.31 13.85 -9.40
N ALA A 108 10.28 13.88 -8.49
CA ALA A 108 11.52 14.62 -8.72
C ALA A 108 12.32 14.06 -9.90
N GLU A 109 12.29 12.74 -10.11
CA GLU A 109 13.04 12.09 -11.17
C GLU A 109 12.31 12.06 -12.52
N TYR A 110 11.00 11.80 -12.52
CA TYR A 110 10.22 11.53 -13.73
C TYR A 110 9.06 12.51 -13.97
N GLY A 111 8.83 13.48 -13.07
CA GLY A 111 7.76 14.46 -13.20
C GLY A 111 8.02 15.49 -14.32
N PRO A 112 6.96 16.11 -14.86
CA PRO A 112 7.11 17.22 -15.80
C PRO A 112 7.86 18.38 -15.12
N ARG A 113 8.88 18.90 -15.81
CA ARG A 113 9.65 20.08 -15.38
C ARG A 113 8.88 21.38 -15.59
#